data_AF-A0A6L2Q7J5-F1
#
_entry.id   AF-A0A6L2Q7J5-F1
#
_cell.length_a   1.000
_cell.length_b   1.000
_cell.length_c   1.000
_cell.angle_alpha   90.00
_cell.angle_beta   90.00
_cell.angle_gamma   90.00
#
_symmetry.space_group_name_H-M   'P 1'
#
loop_
_entity.id
_entity.type
_entity.pdbx_description
1 polymer ?
#
loop_
_entity_poly.entity_id
_entity_poly.type
_entity_poly.pdbx_seq_one_letter_code
_entity_poly.pdbx_strand_id
1 'polypeptide(L)'
;MLYRCQYTDAPKLITPSIYDHTYDCDTISKPVDWLMLCACMQTDVVSGRFLFLFLFVSVYYDVVCDFGVKVKQYVNKGHLVPDELMISLMTSELRLLENNNWILDGFPRTKEQAEEIFAKEPIDAALNLIVPFEIIIERVKGRWIHERSGRIYNMEYSPPKVMGKDDVTGEDLIQRPDDQPEAVRKRLQIYADSINPVLEFYRKEGILKDFRGKTSNEIWPHVYNFLKNYMVPKAELHEQVN
;
A
#
# COMPACT_ATOMS: atom_id res chain seq x y z
N MET A 1 -5.87 -3.77 -3.79
CA MET A 1 -4.67 -4.64 -3.76
C MET A 1 -4.84 -5.77 -4.76
N LEU A 2 -3.79 -6.15 -5.50
CA LEU A 2 -3.78 -7.29 -6.43
C LEU A 2 -2.80 -8.36 -5.99
N TYR A 3 -3.09 -9.63 -6.31
CA TYR A 3 -2.40 -10.81 -5.77
C TYR A 3 -2.05 -11.84 -6.85
N ARG A 4 -0.90 -12.52 -6.71
CA ARG A 4 -0.51 -13.75 -7.44
C ARG A 4 0.03 -14.81 -6.46
N CYS A 5 -0.31 -16.08 -6.70
CA CYS A 5 0.09 -17.26 -5.96
C CYS A 5 0.83 -18.22 -6.90
N GLN A 6 2.10 -18.52 -6.58
CA GLN A 6 2.80 -19.66 -7.16
C GLN A 6 3.40 -20.53 -6.06
N TYR A 7 3.12 -21.82 -6.14
CA TYR A 7 3.63 -22.83 -5.22
C TYR A 7 4.94 -23.39 -5.79
N THR A 8 6.06 -23.11 -5.14
CA THR A 8 7.30 -23.87 -5.35
C THR A 8 8.01 -24.07 -4.02
N ASP A 9 8.39 -25.32 -3.74
CA ASP A 9 9.25 -25.72 -2.62
C ASP A 9 10.59 -24.98 -2.73
N ALA A 10 10.77 -23.88 -1.99
CA ALA A 10 12.00 -23.09 -1.98
C ALA A 10 12.75 -23.28 -0.64
N PRO A 11 14.07 -23.55 -0.67
CA PRO A 11 14.88 -23.73 0.53
C PRO A 11 15.01 -22.41 1.31
N LYS A 12 15.26 -22.52 2.62
CA LYS A 12 15.50 -21.42 3.58
C LYS A 12 16.39 -20.32 2.96
N LEU A 13 15.78 -19.31 2.36
CA LEU A 13 16.44 -18.08 1.98
C LEU A 13 16.22 -17.09 3.12
N ILE A 14 17.35 -16.75 3.75
CA ILE A 14 17.50 -15.63 4.67
C ILE A 14 16.84 -14.43 3.98
N THR A 15 15.72 -13.96 4.51
CA THR A 15 15.11 -12.71 4.09
C THR A 15 16.13 -11.60 4.34
N PRO A 16 16.68 -10.92 3.32
CA PRO A 16 17.13 -9.56 3.58
C PRO A 16 15.83 -8.82 3.84
N SER A 17 15.64 -8.35 5.08
CA SER A 17 14.66 -7.30 5.27
C SER A 17 15.05 -6.20 4.28
N ILE A 18 14.08 -5.67 3.52
CA ILE A 18 14.31 -4.54 2.61
C ILE A 18 14.73 -3.28 3.41
N TYR A 19 14.87 -3.38 4.74
CA TYR A 19 15.50 -2.40 5.62
C TYR A 19 17.04 -2.53 5.76
N ASP A 20 17.70 -3.52 5.15
CA ASP A 20 19.13 -3.80 5.40
C ASP A 20 20.08 -3.32 4.28
N HIS A 21 19.62 -2.41 3.42
CA HIS A 21 20.52 -1.55 2.67
C HIS A 21 20.53 -0.19 3.33
N THR A 22 21.72 0.25 3.73
CA THR A 22 22.04 1.57 4.24
C THR A 22 21.50 2.65 3.30
N TYR A 23 20.27 3.11 3.52
CA TYR A 23 19.75 4.33 2.94
C TYR A 23 20.06 5.47 3.89
N ASP A 24 20.89 6.40 3.43
CA ASP A 24 21.18 7.65 4.10
C ASP A 24 19.84 8.40 4.34
N CYS A 25 19.45 8.50 5.62
CA CYS A 25 18.09 8.84 6.05
C CYS A 25 17.77 10.35 5.99
N ASP A 26 18.63 11.17 5.38
CA ASP A 26 18.59 12.62 5.57
C ASP A 26 17.84 13.42 4.49
N THR A 27 17.20 12.79 3.50
CA THR A 27 16.40 13.53 2.49
C THR A 27 15.13 12.80 2.03
N ILE A 28 14.24 12.46 2.96
CA ILE A 28 12.85 12.08 2.62
C ILE A 28 12.00 13.36 2.58
N SER A 29 12.06 14.10 1.47
CA SER A 29 11.11 15.20 1.24
C SER A 29 9.87 14.68 0.51
N LYS A 30 8.84 14.38 1.30
CA LYS A 30 7.41 14.29 0.96
C LYS A 30 6.95 13.06 0.12
N PRO A 31 6.49 11.97 0.78
CA PRO A 31 5.59 11.03 0.13
C PRO A 31 4.18 11.64 0.04
N VAL A 32 3.74 11.93 -1.18
CA VAL A 32 2.39 12.35 -1.52
C VAL A 32 1.56 11.09 -1.81
N ASP A 33 0.95 10.48 -0.79
CA ASP A 33 -0.20 9.57 -0.97
C ASP A 33 -0.93 9.34 0.36
N TRP A 34 -2.21 9.72 0.41
CA TRP A 34 -2.94 9.92 1.66
C TRP A 34 -4.01 8.85 1.95
N LEU A 35 -4.25 7.93 1.01
CA LEU A 35 -5.03 6.71 1.23
C LEU A 35 -4.23 5.62 1.98
N MET A 36 -2.93 5.85 2.19
CA MET A 36 -2.02 4.91 2.86
C MET A 36 -2.40 4.63 4.32
N LEU A 37 -3.22 5.38 5.03
CA LEU A 37 -3.47 5.03 6.44
C LEU A 37 -4.33 3.77 6.64
N CYS A 38 -5.32 3.55 5.77
CA CYS A 38 -6.09 2.31 5.80
C CYS A 38 -5.34 1.15 5.13
N ALA A 39 -4.62 1.44 4.04
CA ALA A 39 -3.87 0.42 3.30
C ALA A 39 -2.59 0.03 4.03
N CYS A 40 -1.71 0.98 4.40
CA CYS A 40 -0.42 0.75 5.08
C CYS A 40 -0.56 -0.03 6.39
N MET A 41 -1.52 0.35 7.25
CA MET A 41 -1.75 -0.39 8.49
C MET A 41 -2.26 -1.82 8.24
N GLN A 42 -3.04 -2.06 7.17
CA GLN A 42 -3.44 -3.41 6.80
C GLN A 42 -2.31 -4.18 6.10
N THR A 43 -1.52 -3.53 5.24
CA THR A 43 -0.39 -4.16 4.58
C THR A 43 0.70 -4.56 5.57
N ASP A 44 0.99 -3.74 6.58
CA ASP A 44 1.93 -4.08 7.65
C ASP A 44 1.42 -5.28 8.48
N VAL A 45 0.11 -5.33 8.72
CA VAL A 45 -0.52 -6.48 9.38
C VAL A 45 -0.45 -7.74 8.51
N VAL A 46 -0.63 -7.62 7.18
CA VAL A 46 -0.48 -8.75 6.25
C VAL A 46 0.98 -9.19 6.21
N SER A 47 1.93 -8.25 6.12
CA SER A 47 3.39 -8.49 6.07
C SER A 47 3.89 -9.26 7.30
N GLY A 48 3.33 -8.96 8.48
CA GLY A 48 3.64 -9.66 9.71
C GLY A 48 3.11 -11.10 9.74
N ARG A 49 2.14 -11.46 8.90
CA ARG A 49 1.41 -12.74 8.97
C ARG A 49 1.63 -13.66 7.78
N PHE A 50 1.94 -13.14 6.60
CA PHE A 50 2.24 -13.93 5.40
C PHE A 50 3.62 -13.55 4.84
N LEU A 51 4.25 -14.47 4.10
CA LEU A 51 5.51 -14.23 3.41
C LEU A 51 5.23 -13.86 1.95
N PHE A 52 5.53 -12.63 1.58
CA PHE A 52 5.35 -12.08 0.24
C PHE A 52 6.08 -10.73 0.14
N LEU A 53 6.23 -10.23 -1.09
CA LEU A 53 6.91 -8.97 -1.37
C LEU A 53 5.90 -7.84 -1.60
N PHE A 54 6.19 -6.68 -1.02
CA PHE A 54 5.39 -5.45 -1.17
C PHE A 54 6.02 -4.53 -2.19
N LEU A 55 5.22 -4.14 -3.18
CA LEU A 55 5.60 -3.13 -4.15
C LEU A 55 4.76 -1.87 -3.92
N PHE A 56 5.39 -0.88 -3.28
CA PHE A 56 4.85 0.47 -3.17
C PHE A 56 5.41 1.31 -4.32
N VAL A 57 4.55 1.76 -5.22
CA VAL A 57 4.97 2.66 -6.30
C VAL A 57 5.67 3.91 -5.76
N SER A 58 5.22 4.43 -4.61
CA SER A 58 5.81 5.60 -3.94
C SER A 58 7.30 5.44 -3.62
N VAL A 59 7.78 4.21 -3.36
CA VAL A 59 9.18 3.95 -3.02
C VAL A 59 10.10 4.23 -4.22
N TYR A 60 9.63 3.97 -5.44
CA TYR A 60 10.43 4.15 -6.65
C TYR A 60 10.58 5.61 -7.09
N TYR A 61 9.80 6.54 -6.53
CA TYR A 61 9.96 7.97 -6.83
C TYR A 61 11.28 8.52 -6.33
N ASP A 62 11.77 8.00 -5.20
CA ASP A 62 12.96 8.53 -4.53
C ASP A 62 14.24 7.74 -4.86
N VAL A 63 14.11 6.53 -5.41
CA VAL A 63 15.23 5.68 -5.82
C VAL A 63 15.97 6.27 -7.02
N VAL A 64 17.31 6.29 -6.94
CA VAL A 64 18.19 6.70 -8.04
C VAL A 64 18.35 5.55 -9.01
N CYS A 65 17.35 5.35 -9.87
CA CYS A 65 17.40 4.48 -11.04
C CYS A 65 16.94 5.26 -12.28
N ASP A 66 17.24 4.77 -13.49
CA ASP A 66 16.84 5.42 -14.75
C ASP A 66 15.33 5.74 -14.79
N PHE A 67 14.53 4.92 -14.13
CA PHE A 67 13.10 5.14 -13.94
C PHE A 67 12.81 6.28 -12.96
N GLY A 68 13.40 6.27 -11.77
CA GLY A 68 13.21 7.31 -10.76
C GLY A 68 13.60 8.71 -11.26
N VAL A 69 14.63 8.81 -12.11
CA VAL A 69 14.99 10.06 -12.79
C VAL A 69 13.87 10.54 -13.72
N LYS A 70 13.31 9.65 -14.56
CA LYS A 70 12.20 10.00 -15.46
C LYS A 70 10.96 10.41 -14.68
N VAL A 71 10.62 9.69 -13.62
CA VAL A 71 9.48 10.00 -12.75
C VAL A 71 9.67 11.34 -12.05
N LYS A 72 10.84 11.62 -11.48
CA LYS A 72 11.16 12.92 -10.88
C LYS A 72 10.97 14.07 -11.86
N GLN A 73 11.25 13.89 -13.15
CA GLN A 73 11.00 14.93 -14.16
C GLN A 73 9.52 15.26 -14.34
N TYR A 74 8.62 14.27 -14.29
CA TYR A 74 7.17 14.51 -14.37
C TYR A 74 6.67 15.18 -13.09
N VAL A 75 7.06 14.65 -11.93
CA VAL A 75 6.64 15.16 -10.62
C VAL A 75 7.13 16.59 -10.38
N ASN A 76 8.39 16.91 -10.70
CA ASN A 76 8.94 18.26 -10.55
C ASN A 76 8.27 19.29 -11.46
N LYS A 77 7.71 18.85 -12.59
CA LYS A 77 6.92 19.69 -13.50
C LYS A 77 5.43 19.76 -13.12
N GLY A 78 5.02 19.12 -12.02
CA GLY A 78 3.63 19.04 -11.60
C GLY A 78 2.76 18.17 -12.50
N HIS A 79 3.36 17.32 -13.34
CA HIS A 79 2.65 16.38 -14.21
C HIS A 79 2.46 15.03 -13.52
N LEU A 80 1.36 14.36 -13.85
CA LEU A 80 1.14 12.98 -13.47
C LEU A 80 2.12 12.08 -14.24
N VAL A 81 2.56 11.00 -13.60
CA VAL A 81 3.37 9.98 -14.25
C VAL A 81 2.49 9.26 -15.29
N PRO A 82 2.93 9.15 -16.55
CA PRO A 82 2.15 8.47 -17.58
C PRO A 82 1.90 6.98 -17.25
N ASP A 83 0.72 6.48 -17.60
CA ASP A 83 0.33 5.08 -17.33
C ASP A 83 1.28 4.08 -17.96
N GLU A 84 1.74 4.31 -19.20
CA GLU A 84 2.70 3.44 -19.89
C GLU A 84 4.00 3.26 -19.09
N LEU A 85 4.51 4.37 -18.54
CA LEU A 85 5.72 4.37 -17.74
C LEU A 85 5.50 3.57 -16.45
N MET A 86 4.35 3.77 -15.81
CA MET A 86 3.96 3.03 -14.61
C MET A 86 3.81 1.52 -14.84
N ILE A 87 3.13 1.12 -15.91
CA ILE A 87 2.94 -0.28 -16.29
C ILE A 87 4.30 -0.93 -16.58
N SER A 88 5.17 -0.24 -17.31
CA SER A 88 6.52 -0.74 -17.63
C SER A 88 7.33 -1.04 -16.37
N LEU A 89 7.30 -0.14 -15.39
CA LEU A 89 7.97 -0.37 -14.11
C LEU A 89 7.39 -1.58 -13.39
N MET A 90 6.06 -1.60 -13.21
CA MET A 90 5.43 -2.67 -12.44
C MET A 90 5.68 -4.03 -13.08
N THR A 91 5.64 -4.11 -14.42
CA THR A 91 5.95 -5.34 -15.15
C THR A 91 7.42 -5.76 -14.96
N SER A 92 8.38 -4.82 -14.99
CA SER A 92 9.79 -5.17 -14.78
C SER A 92 10.06 -5.66 -13.36
N GLU A 93 9.43 -5.05 -12.36
CA GLU A 93 9.58 -5.47 -10.95
C GLU A 93 8.96 -6.85 -10.73
N LEU A 94 7.74 -7.08 -11.23
CA LEU A 94 7.05 -8.36 -11.05
C LEU A 94 7.78 -9.55 -11.69
N ARG A 95 8.51 -9.34 -12.79
CA ARG A 95 9.37 -10.37 -13.38
C ARG A 95 10.50 -10.81 -12.45
N LEU A 96 11.05 -9.90 -11.66
CA LEU A 96 12.07 -10.25 -10.66
C LEU A 96 11.47 -11.08 -9.52
N LEU A 97 10.15 -11.07 -9.39
CA LEU A 97 9.40 -11.74 -8.33
C LEU A 97 8.66 -13.00 -8.82
N GLU A 98 8.97 -13.52 -10.02
CA GLU A 98 8.20 -14.61 -10.67
C GLU A 98 7.88 -15.79 -9.75
N ASN A 99 8.80 -16.17 -8.85
CA ASN A 99 8.66 -17.31 -7.93
C ASN A 99 8.20 -16.92 -6.51
N ASN A 100 7.75 -15.68 -6.31
CA ASN A 100 7.35 -15.16 -5.01
C ASN A 100 5.89 -14.69 -5.05
N ASN A 101 5.21 -14.85 -3.92
CA ASN A 101 3.93 -14.18 -3.70
C ASN A 101 4.18 -12.66 -3.60
N TRP A 102 3.28 -11.86 -4.18
CA TRP A 102 3.37 -10.41 -4.14
C TRP A 102 2.01 -9.75 -3.91
N ILE A 103 2.07 -8.55 -3.34
CA ILE A 103 0.91 -7.66 -3.22
C ILE A 103 1.26 -6.33 -3.88
N LEU A 104 0.39 -5.91 -4.79
CA LEU A 104 0.40 -4.55 -5.34
C LEU A 104 -0.46 -3.66 -4.47
N ASP A 105 0.14 -2.65 -3.85
CA ASP A 105 -0.56 -1.60 -3.11
C ASP A 105 -0.40 -0.25 -3.82
N GLY A 106 -1.53 0.43 -4.03
CA GLY A 106 -1.58 1.70 -4.75
C GLY A 106 -1.41 1.62 -6.28
N PHE A 107 -1.35 0.41 -6.87
CA PHE A 107 -1.42 0.15 -8.31
C PHE A 107 -2.34 -1.05 -8.57
N PRO A 108 -3.16 -1.03 -9.64
CA PRO A 108 -3.41 0.03 -10.62
C PRO A 108 -4.34 1.13 -10.07
N ARG A 109 -4.24 2.33 -10.66
CA ARG A 109 -5.10 3.51 -10.35
C ARG A 109 -6.02 3.90 -11.50
N THR A 110 -5.73 3.45 -12.72
CA THR A 110 -6.55 3.69 -13.91
C THR A 110 -6.99 2.36 -14.51
N LYS A 111 -8.05 2.39 -15.33
CA LYS A 111 -8.57 1.20 -15.99
C LYS A 111 -7.55 0.62 -16.97
N GLU A 112 -6.85 1.49 -17.69
CA GLU A 112 -5.81 1.16 -18.66
C GLU A 112 -4.66 0.40 -17.97
N GLN A 113 -4.22 0.86 -16.79
CA GLN A 113 -3.24 0.14 -15.99
C GLN A 113 -3.74 -1.24 -15.57
N ALA A 114 -5.02 -1.36 -15.20
CA ALA A 114 -5.64 -2.61 -14.76
C ALA A 114 -5.74 -3.65 -15.88
N GLU A 115 -6.17 -3.22 -17.08
CA GLU A 115 -6.27 -4.08 -18.27
C GLU A 115 -4.88 -4.57 -18.71
N GLU A 116 -3.90 -3.66 -18.78
CA GLU A 116 -2.54 -3.98 -19.22
C GLU A 116 -1.80 -4.91 -18.26
N ILE A 117 -1.90 -4.67 -16.94
CA ILE A 117 -1.22 -5.53 -15.96
C ILE A 117 -1.86 -6.93 -15.91
N PHE A 118 -3.19 -7.01 -16.03
CA PHE A 118 -3.91 -8.28 -16.04
C PHE A 118 -3.61 -9.12 -17.28
N ALA A 119 -3.34 -8.48 -18.42
CA ALA A 119 -2.91 -9.18 -19.63
C ALA A 119 -1.46 -9.70 -19.55
N LYS A 120 -0.61 -9.10 -18.69
CA LYS A 120 0.83 -9.40 -18.61
C LYS A 120 1.21 -10.32 -17.45
N GLU A 121 0.47 -10.25 -16.35
CA GLU A 121 0.78 -10.94 -15.10
C GLU A 121 -0.46 -11.70 -14.60
N PRO A 122 -0.31 -12.94 -14.10
CA PRO A 122 -1.44 -13.70 -13.60
C PRO A 122 -1.84 -13.18 -12.22
N ILE A 123 -2.99 -12.51 -12.16
CA ILE A 123 -3.57 -11.97 -10.94
C ILE A 123 -4.72 -12.87 -10.49
N ASP A 124 -4.62 -13.42 -9.29
CA ASP A 124 -5.60 -14.34 -8.70
C ASP A 124 -6.75 -13.62 -7.98
N ALA A 125 -6.46 -12.47 -7.38
CA ALA A 125 -7.42 -11.74 -6.58
C ALA A 125 -7.20 -10.22 -6.61
N ALA A 126 -8.31 -9.48 -6.52
CA ALA A 126 -8.34 -8.05 -6.30
C ALA A 126 -9.14 -7.76 -5.02
N LEU A 127 -8.52 -7.12 -4.03
CA LEU A 127 -9.15 -6.82 -2.75
C LEU A 127 -9.56 -5.36 -2.69
N ASN A 128 -10.84 -5.13 -2.37
CA ASN A 128 -11.43 -3.83 -2.20
C ASN A 128 -11.96 -3.65 -0.77
N LEU A 129 -11.46 -2.62 -0.09
CA LEU A 129 -11.80 -2.30 1.29
C LEU A 129 -12.79 -1.16 1.30
N ILE A 130 -14.03 -1.44 1.70
CA ILE A 130 -15.13 -0.49 1.65
C ILE A 130 -15.38 0.01 3.07
N VAL A 131 -14.96 1.26 3.29
CA VAL A 131 -15.14 2.00 4.54
C VAL A 131 -16.01 3.22 4.24
N PRO A 132 -17.03 3.54 5.08
CA PRO A 132 -17.84 4.74 4.87
C PRO A 132 -16.99 6.03 4.83
N PHE A 133 -17.34 6.97 3.96
CA PHE A 133 -16.57 8.20 3.76
C PHE A 133 -16.42 9.01 5.04
N GLU A 134 -17.45 9.07 5.88
CA GLU A 134 -17.45 9.79 7.15
C GLU A 134 -16.37 9.26 8.08
N ILE A 135 -16.22 7.93 8.15
CA ILE A 135 -15.19 7.27 8.96
C ILE A 135 -13.79 7.57 8.43
N ILE A 136 -13.62 7.63 7.10
CA ILE A 136 -12.34 8.00 6.49
C ILE A 136 -11.98 9.46 6.83
N ILE A 137 -12.95 10.37 6.76
CA ILE A 137 -12.74 11.78 7.11
C ILE A 137 -12.35 11.93 8.58
N GLU A 138 -13.04 11.25 9.50
CA GLU A 138 -12.72 11.25 10.93
C GLU A 138 -11.28 10.76 11.18
N ARG A 139 -10.87 9.69 10.50
CA ARG A 139 -9.49 9.18 10.59
C ARG A 139 -8.44 10.16 10.11
N VAL A 140 -8.71 10.86 9.01
CA VAL A 140 -7.77 11.85 8.47
C VAL A 140 -7.68 13.06 9.41
N LYS A 141 -8.79 13.52 9.97
CA LYS A 141 -8.79 14.59 10.98
C LYS A 141 -7.98 14.23 12.23
N GLY A 142 -8.05 12.98 12.66
CA GLY A 142 -7.30 12.48 13.81
C GLY A 142 -5.82 12.23 13.54
N ARG A 143 -5.33 12.44 12.30
CA ARG A 143 -3.95 12.17 11.90
C ARG A 143 -2.99 13.23 12.42
N TRP A 144 -1.90 12.76 13.01
CA TRP A 144 -0.77 13.57 13.43
C TRP A 144 0.52 12.97 12.87
N ILE A 145 1.48 13.79 12.50
CA ILE A 145 2.70 13.34 11.85
C ILE A 145 3.89 13.96 12.54
N HIS A 146 4.90 13.14 12.82
CA HIS A 146 6.22 13.64 13.16
C HIS A 146 6.97 13.97 11.88
N GLU A 147 7.24 15.25 11.62
CA GLU A 147 7.70 15.73 10.30
C GLU A 147 8.98 15.05 9.83
N ARG A 148 9.97 14.89 10.72
CA ARG A 148 11.28 14.35 10.37
C ARG A 148 11.27 12.85 10.09
N SER A 149 10.55 12.07 10.89
CA SER A 149 10.54 10.60 10.73
C SER A 149 9.42 10.11 9.82
N GLY A 150 8.42 10.94 9.55
CA GLY A 150 7.20 10.53 8.87
C GLY A 150 6.29 9.62 9.71
N ARG A 151 6.62 9.34 10.99
CA ARG A 151 5.76 8.54 11.88
C ARG A 151 4.39 9.17 12.00
N ILE A 152 3.36 8.34 11.92
CA ILE A 152 1.97 8.76 11.92
C ILE A 152 1.31 8.25 13.21
N TYR A 153 0.57 9.15 13.85
CA TYR A 153 -0.25 8.87 15.01
C TYR A 153 -1.70 9.18 14.68
N ASN A 154 -2.62 8.51 15.38
CA ASN A 154 -4.03 8.87 15.34
C ASN A 154 -4.58 8.94 16.76
N MET A 155 -5.15 10.08 17.14
CA MET A 155 -5.56 10.34 18.53
C MET A 155 -6.60 9.36 19.08
N GLU A 156 -7.36 8.67 18.23
CA GLU A 156 -8.37 7.69 18.63
C GLU A 156 -7.86 6.25 18.54
N TYR A 157 -7.17 5.92 17.45
CA TYR A 157 -6.81 4.52 17.13
C TYR A 157 -5.39 4.13 17.57
N SER A 158 -4.45 5.08 17.51
CA SER A 158 -3.04 4.86 17.85
C SER A 158 -2.45 6.17 18.41
N PRO A 159 -2.91 6.60 19.59
CA PRO A 159 -2.49 7.86 20.17
C PRO A 159 -1.02 7.79 20.58
N PRO A 160 -0.28 8.91 20.53
CA PRO A 160 1.05 8.97 21.12
C PRO A 160 0.95 8.77 22.64
N LYS A 161 2.02 8.28 23.27
CA LYS A 161 2.14 8.15 24.73
C LYS A 161 1.94 9.49 25.43
N VAL A 162 2.39 10.58 24.80
CA VAL A 162 2.20 11.95 25.26
C VAL A 162 1.52 12.76 24.15
N MET A 163 0.41 13.40 24.47
CA MET A 163 -0.38 14.18 23.50
C MET A 163 0.50 15.22 22.79
N GLY A 164 0.48 15.18 21.46
CA GLY A 164 1.24 16.11 20.62
C GLY A 164 2.74 15.83 20.51
N LYS A 165 3.25 14.73 21.09
CA LYS A 165 4.68 14.39 21.06
C LYS A 165 4.95 13.06 20.37
N ASP A 166 6.05 12.98 19.65
CA ASP A 166 6.54 11.73 19.08
C ASP A 166 7.07 10.79 20.17
N ASP A 167 6.71 9.50 20.11
CA ASP A 167 7.06 8.50 21.12
C ASP A 167 8.55 8.15 21.18
N VAL A 168 9.32 8.48 20.14
CA VAL A 168 10.74 8.14 20.03
C VAL A 168 11.61 9.36 20.30
N THR A 169 11.29 10.50 19.69
CA THR A 169 12.12 11.71 19.78
C THR A 169 11.63 12.70 20.82
N GLY A 170 10.35 12.63 21.24
CA GLY A 170 9.72 13.63 22.10
C GLY A 170 9.49 14.99 21.42
N GLU A 171 9.71 15.07 20.11
CA GLU A 171 9.48 16.27 19.29
C GLU A 171 7.99 16.48 19.02
N ASP A 172 7.61 17.69 18.59
CA ASP A 172 6.22 18.03 18.34
C ASP A 172 5.65 17.31 17.11
N LEU A 173 4.41 16.86 17.23
CA LEU A 173 3.62 16.36 16.12
C LEU A 173 2.88 17.53 15.45
N ILE A 174 2.71 17.42 14.14
CA ILE A 174 1.97 18.41 13.35
C ILE A 174 0.77 17.76 12.65
N GLN A 175 -0.28 18.54 12.44
CA GLN A 175 -1.34 18.21 11.48
C GLN A 175 -1.05 18.95 10.18
N ARG A 176 -1.23 18.27 9.04
CA ARG A 176 -0.96 18.93 7.75
C ARG A 176 -2.17 19.77 7.35
N PRO A 177 -1.93 20.89 6.64
CA PRO A 177 -3.02 21.73 6.12
C PRO A 177 -3.94 20.99 5.13
N ASP A 178 -3.49 19.91 4.49
CA ASP A 178 -4.28 19.11 3.55
C ASP A 178 -5.29 18.16 4.21
N ASP A 179 -5.25 18.01 5.54
CA ASP A 179 -6.15 17.15 6.32
C ASP A 179 -7.48 17.85 6.68
N GLN A 180 -7.74 19.04 6.12
CA GLN A 180 -9.02 19.75 6.30
C GLN A 180 -10.18 18.96 5.65
N PRO A 181 -11.33 18.83 6.32
CA PRO A 181 -12.43 17.97 5.86
C PRO A 181 -12.91 18.26 4.43
N GLU A 182 -12.92 19.51 3.99
CA GLU A 182 -13.33 19.90 2.64
C GLU A 182 -12.36 19.39 1.58
N ALA A 183 -11.05 19.51 1.84
CA ALA A 183 -10.00 19.00 0.96
C ALA A 183 -10.05 17.46 0.90
N VAL A 184 -10.24 16.80 2.04
CA VAL A 184 -10.37 15.33 2.12
C VAL A 184 -11.59 14.84 1.34
N ARG A 185 -12.77 15.46 1.50
CA ARG A 185 -13.97 15.10 0.74
C ARG A 185 -13.76 15.20 -0.77
N LYS A 186 -13.21 16.32 -1.24
CA LYS A 186 -12.95 16.52 -2.68
C LYS A 186 -12.03 15.43 -3.24
N ARG A 187 -11.01 15.05 -2.47
CA ARG A 187 -10.05 14.00 -2.87
C ARG A 187 -10.67 12.61 -2.87
N LEU A 188 -11.52 12.31 -1.89
CA LEU A 188 -12.26 11.04 -1.84
C LEU A 188 -13.21 10.90 -3.02
N GLN A 189 -13.85 11.98 -3.45
CA GLN A 189 -14.69 11.98 -4.65
C GLN A 189 -13.86 11.67 -5.91
N ILE A 190 -12.74 12.39 -6.11
CA ILE A 190 -11.85 12.15 -7.26
C ILE A 190 -11.35 10.70 -7.27
N TYR A 191 -10.97 10.17 -6.10
CA TYR A 191 -10.55 8.78 -5.97
C TYR A 191 -11.67 7.80 -6.33
N ALA A 192 -12.90 8.04 -5.86
CA ALA A 192 -14.05 7.21 -6.18
C ALA A 192 -14.30 7.19 -7.69
N ASP A 193 -14.25 8.35 -8.35
CA ASP A 193 -14.45 8.48 -9.78
C ASP A 193 -13.36 7.74 -10.58
N SER A 194 -12.10 7.80 -10.14
CA SER A 194 -10.99 7.10 -10.80
C SER A 194 -10.96 5.60 -10.56
N ILE A 195 -11.37 5.14 -9.36
CA ILE A 195 -11.26 3.73 -8.98
C ILE A 195 -12.47 2.91 -9.47
N ASN A 196 -13.64 3.52 -9.66
CA ASN A 196 -14.85 2.81 -10.10
C ASN A 196 -14.64 1.99 -11.39
N PRO A 197 -14.02 2.54 -12.46
CA PRO A 197 -13.70 1.77 -13.66
C PRO A 197 -12.78 0.56 -13.41
N VAL A 198 -11.83 0.69 -12.49
CA VAL A 198 -10.90 -0.39 -12.10
C VAL A 198 -11.64 -1.50 -11.36
N LEU A 199 -12.51 -1.13 -10.42
CA LEU A 199 -13.33 -2.09 -9.68
C LEU A 199 -14.31 -2.81 -10.61
N GLU A 200 -14.91 -2.11 -11.58
CA GLU A 200 -15.79 -2.72 -12.56
C GLU A 200 -15.06 -3.74 -13.43
N PHE A 201 -13.84 -3.41 -13.89
CA PHE A 201 -12.99 -4.35 -14.62
C PHE A 201 -12.74 -5.63 -13.81
N TYR A 202 -12.21 -5.53 -12.59
CA TYR A 202 -11.92 -6.73 -11.78
C TYR A 202 -13.17 -7.50 -11.34
N ARG A 203 -14.32 -6.82 -11.22
CA ARG A 203 -15.60 -7.48 -10.99
C ARG A 203 -16.03 -8.31 -12.19
N LYS A 204 -15.81 -7.81 -13.40
CA LYS A 204 -16.10 -8.52 -14.65
C LYS A 204 -15.20 -9.75 -14.83
N GLU A 205 -13.92 -9.63 -14.48
CA GLU A 205 -12.96 -10.75 -14.48
C GLU A 205 -13.20 -11.77 -13.35
N GLY A 206 -14.11 -11.48 -12.42
CA GLY A 206 -14.51 -12.42 -11.36
C GLY A 206 -13.51 -12.55 -10.20
N ILE A 207 -12.47 -11.72 -10.15
CA ILE A 207 -11.41 -11.79 -9.13
C ILE A 207 -11.57 -10.72 -8.03
N LEU A 208 -12.54 -9.81 -8.14
CA LEU A 208 -12.79 -8.78 -7.14
C LEU A 208 -13.48 -9.34 -5.89
N LYS A 209 -12.90 -9.06 -4.72
CA LYS A 209 -13.47 -9.34 -3.40
C LYS A 209 -13.62 -8.07 -2.58
N ASP A 210 -14.87 -7.75 -2.23
CA ASP A 210 -15.22 -6.64 -1.34
C ASP A 210 -15.17 -7.07 0.14
N PHE A 211 -14.53 -6.25 0.96
CA PHE A 211 -14.55 -6.35 2.42
C PHE A 211 -15.10 -5.05 3.01
N ARG A 212 -16.20 -5.14 3.74
CA ARG A 212 -16.92 -3.98 4.28
C ARG A 212 -16.71 -3.92 5.78
N GLY A 213 -16.44 -2.73 6.31
CA GLY A 213 -16.35 -2.52 7.74
C GLY A 213 -16.06 -1.07 8.09
N LYS A 214 -16.21 -0.73 9.37
CA LYS A 214 -15.83 0.60 9.86
C LYS A 214 -14.40 0.58 10.31
N THR A 215 -13.95 -0.46 11.00
CA THR A 215 -12.61 -0.55 11.61
C THR A 215 -11.72 -1.60 10.95
N SER A 216 -10.39 -1.41 11.03
CA SER A 216 -9.44 -2.42 10.55
C SER A 216 -9.58 -3.74 11.32
N ASN A 217 -9.92 -3.69 12.62
CA ASN A 217 -10.14 -4.88 13.44
C ASN A 217 -11.37 -5.69 13.01
N GLU A 218 -12.41 -5.03 12.49
CA GLU A 218 -13.57 -5.70 11.89
C GLU A 218 -13.22 -6.35 10.55
N ILE A 219 -12.47 -5.64 9.70
CA ILE A 219 -12.18 -6.07 8.32
C ILE A 219 -11.11 -7.18 8.28
N TRP A 220 -10.09 -7.06 9.12
CA TRP A 220 -8.89 -7.90 9.07
C TRP A 220 -9.17 -9.41 9.17
N PRO A 221 -9.98 -9.93 10.09
CA PRO A 221 -10.26 -11.36 10.18
C PRO A 221 -10.82 -11.95 8.88
N HIS A 222 -11.65 -11.20 8.17
CA HIS A 222 -12.20 -11.63 6.89
C HIS A 222 -11.16 -11.63 5.78
N VAL A 223 -10.33 -10.59 5.71
CA VAL A 223 -9.21 -10.51 4.76
C VAL A 223 -8.24 -11.66 5.01
N TYR A 224 -7.84 -11.88 6.27
CA TYR A 224 -6.94 -12.95 6.67
C TYR A 224 -7.45 -14.33 6.25
N ASN A 225 -8.73 -14.64 6.53
CA ASN A 225 -9.34 -15.91 6.13
C ASN A 225 -9.43 -16.08 4.61
N PHE A 226 -9.64 -14.98 3.88
CA PHE A 226 -9.62 -15.02 2.41
C PHE A 226 -8.22 -15.31 1.88
N LEU A 227 -7.19 -14.64 2.42
CA LEU A 227 -5.80 -14.78 1.99
C LEU A 227 -5.22 -16.17 2.30
N LYS A 228 -5.72 -16.87 3.34
CA LYS A 228 -5.36 -18.28 3.60
C LYS A 228 -5.62 -19.23 2.43
N ASN A 229 -6.57 -18.90 1.55
CA ASN A 229 -6.82 -19.72 0.36
C ASN A 229 -5.73 -19.60 -0.71
N TYR A 230 -4.87 -18.59 -0.60
CA TYR A 230 -3.83 -18.26 -1.59
C TYR A 230 -2.42 -18.33 -1.02
N MET A 231 -2.24 -18.16 0.30
CA MET A 231 -0.92 -18.10 0.92
C MET A 231 -0.90 -18.82 2.27
N VAL A 232 0.22 -19.48 2.58
CA VAL A 232 0.45 -20.09 3.88
C VAL A 232 0.88 -19.01 4.89
N PRO A 233 0.22 -18.90 6.05
CA PRO A 233 0.65 -17.98 7.11
C PRO A 233 2.04 -18.35 7.65
N LYS A 234 2.84 -17.33 7.99
CA LYS A 234 4.17 -17.49 8.60
C LYS A 234 4.16 -18.38 9.85
N ALA A 235 3.10 -18.30 10.66
CA ALA A 235 2.96 -19.12 11.86
C ALA A 235 2.93 -20.62 11.55
N GLU A 236 2.35 -21.01 10.42
CA GLU A 236 2.18 -22.41 10.00
C GLU A 236 3.45 -22.92 9.28
N LEU A 237 4.30 -22.03 8.75
CA LEU A 237 5.59 -22.39 8.14
C LEU A 237 6.62 -22.88 9.18
N HIS A 238 6.52 -22.44 10.44
CA HIS A 238 7.44 -22.84 11.50
C HIS A 238 7.13 -24.23 12.09
N GLU A 239 5.90 -24.73 11.95
CA GLU A 239 5.51 -26.07 12.43
C GLU A 239 5.96 -27.18 11.48
N GLN A 240 6.27 -26.89 10.22
CA GLN A 240 6.71 -27.88 9.22
C GLN A 240 8.22 -28.16 9.23
N VAL A 241 8.98 -27.47 10.08
CA VAL A 241 10.46 -27.57 10.15
C VAL A 241 10.94 -28.27 11.44
N ASN A 242 10.01 -28.72 12.30
CA ASN A 242 10.31 -29.48 13.52
C ASN A 242 9.80 -30.92 13.43
#